data_AF-A0A3Q7ICJ1-F1
#
_entry.id   AF-A0A3Q7ICJ1-F1
#
_cell.length_a   1.000
_cell.length_b   1.000
_cell.length_c   1.000
_cell.angle_alpha   90.00
_cell.angle_beta   90.00
_cell.angle_gamma   90.00
#
_symmetry.space_group_name_H-M   'P 1'
#
loop_
_entity.id
_entity.type
_entity.pdbx_description
1 polymer ?
#
loop_
_entity_poly.entity_id
_entity_poly.type
_entity_poly.pdbx_seq_one_letter_code
_entity_poly.pdbx_strand_id
1 'polypeptide(L)'
;MSLRFPRFSQGLTQDPTTCRIWFGISTTHDFESHDDITEERLYQNIFASHFSQLAIIFLWTFRDLFHIDRQGNFESWVQDPLHWWHTIGLCPNENLYTDALFVLFLSSISLIVGYTYNRNGNRSYYWFKNAESRLNHHLSGLLGGLVHVAIPASKGDYVRWNNLLDVLSHPQGLGPHFTKF
;
A
#
# COMPACT_ATOMS: atom_id res chain seq x y z
N MET A 1 -2.45 -20.79 38.07
CA MET A 1 -1.69 -19.61 37.59
C MET A 1 -2.02 -19.44 36.12
N SER A 2 -2.78 -18.41 35.75
CA SER A 2 -3.11 -18.10 34.35
C SER A 2 -1.84 -17.65 33.64
N LEU A 3 -1.55 -18.19 32.46
CA LEU A 3 -0.41 -17.75 31.65
C LEU A 3 -0.74 -16.41 30.97
N ARG A 4 0.25 -15.75 30.34
CA ARG A 4 0.05 -14.44 29.68
C ARG A 4 -0.39 -14.56 28.22
N PHE A 5 -0.17 -15.71 27.60
CA PHE A 5 -0.45 -15.98 26.19
C PHE A 5 -1.38 -17.19 26.03
N PRO A 6 -2.38 -17.13 25.13
CA PRO A 6 -2.75 -15.98 24.29
C PRO A 6 -3.63 -14.95 25.02
N ARG A 7 -3.24 -13.66 25.01
CA ARG A 7 -3.94 -12.59 25.73
C ARG A 7 -5.41 -12.41 25.30
N PHE A 8 -5.72 -12.74 24.05
CA PHE A 8 -7.02 -12.53 23.43
C PHE A 8 -8.01 -13.68 23.66
N SER A 9 -7.60 -14.76 24.35
CA SER A 9 -8.49 -15.87 24.71
C SER A 9 -8.14 -16.42 26.10
N GLN A 10 -9.00 -16.17 27.07
CA GLN A 10 -8.90 -16.67 28.44
C GLN A 10 -9.05 -18.19 28.48
N GLY A 11 -9.91 -18.77 27.64
CA GLY A 11 -10.08 -20.21 27.52
C GLY A 11 -8.78 -20.92 27.11
N LEU A 12 -8.11 -20.42 26.07
CA LEU A 12 -6.79 -20.95 25.67
C LEU A 12 -5.72 -20.68 26.72
N THR A 13 -5.78 -19.54 27.40
CA THR A 13 -4.79 -19.18 28.43
C THR A 13 -4.78 -20.17 29.61
N GLN A 14 -5.91 -20.81 29.89
CA GLN A 14 -6.05 -21.81 30.95
C GLN A 14 -5.61 -23.21 30.52
N ASP A 15 -5.42 -23.48 29.23
CA ASP A 15 -4.95 -24.78 28.73
C ASP A 15 -3.49 -25.03 29.18
N PRO A 16 -3.23 -26.07 29.99
CA PRO A 16 -1.90 -26.37 30.49
C PRO A 16 -1.00 -27.04 29.44
N THR A 17 -1.55 -27.51 28.32
CA THR A 17 -0.82 -28.27 27.30
C THR A 17 -0.07 -27.39 26.31
N THR A 18 0.71 -28.01 25.43
CA THR A 18 1.35 -27.33 24.28
C THR A 18 0.36 -26.95 23.19
N CYS A 19 -0.86 -27.51 23.17
CA CYS A 19 -1.91 -27.16 22.21
C CYS A 19 -2.26 -25.67 22.29
N ARG A 20 -2.26 -25.09 23.50
CA ARG A 20 -2.38 -23.64 23.72
C ARG A 20 -1.53 -22.80 22.76
N ILE A 21 -0.27 -23.19 22.54
CA ILE A 21 0.66 -22.42 21.71
C ILE A 21 0.21 -22.49 20.25
N TRP A 22 -0.07 -23.70 19.76
CA TRP A 22 -0.49 -23.92 18.38
C TRP A 22 -1.83 -23.23 18.07
N PHE A 23 -2.81 -23.42 18.94
CA PHE A 23 -4.12 -22.76 18.79
C PHE A 23 -4.00 -21.25 18.92
N GLY A 24 -3.20 -20.75 19.87
CA GLY A 24 -2.93 -19.32 19.99
C GLY A 24 -2.35 -18.74 18.70
N ILE A 25 -1.40 -19.40 18.05
CA ILE A 25 -0.85 -18.93 16.77
C ILE A 25 -1.90 -19.01 15.66
N SER A 26 -2.64 -20.12 15.55
CA SER A 26 -3.61 -20.31 14.46
C SER A 26 -4.82 -19.39 14.54
N THR A 27 -5.24 -18.97 15.73
CA THR A 27 -6.41 -18.09 15.93
C THR A 27 -6.03 -16.62 16.15
N THR A 28 -4.75 -16.26 16.04
CA THR A 28 -4.31 -14.86 16.26
C THR A 28 -4.99 -13.86 15.32
N HIS A 29 -5.27 -14.25 14.06
CA HIS A 29 -5.93 -13.39 13.08
C HIS A 29 -7.43 -13.62 12.96
N ASP A 30 -7.99 -14.55 13.73
CA ASP A 30 -9.43 -14.76 13.82
C ASP A 30 -10.02 -13.78 14.86
N PHE A 31 -10.05 -12.50 14.50
CA PHE A 31 -10.40 -11.42 15.42
C PHE A 31 -11.84 -11.51 15.95
N GLU A 32 -12.75 -12.19 15.23
CA GLU A 32 -14.15 -12.35 15.64
C GLU A 32 -14.30 -13.32 16.81
N SER A 33 -13.38 -14.27 16.97
CA SER A 33 -13.40 -15.24 18.08
C SER A 33 -12.62 -14.77 19.31
N HIS A 34 -12.09 -13.55 19.31
CA HIS A 34 -11.38 -12.97 20.44
C HIS A 34 -12.36 -12.56 21.54
N ASP A 35 -11.97 -12.75 22.80
CA ASP A 35 -12.82 -12.43 23.95
C ASP A 35 -13.14 -10.92 23.98
N ASP A 36 -14.39 -10.58 24.32
CA ASP A 36 -14.90 -9.21 24.48
C ASP A 36 -14.71 -8.28 23.27
N ILE A 37 -14.58 -8.84 22.05
CA ILE A 37 -14.46 -8.03 20.83
C ILE A 37 -15.80 -7.39 20.43
N THR A 38 -15.81 -6.08 20.22
CA THR A 38 -16.95 -5.36 19.63
C THR A 38 -16.78 -5.23 18.12
N GLU A 39 -17.87 -5.07 17.36
CA GLU A 39 -17.79 -4.87 15.90
C GLU A 39 -16.90 -3.66 15.55
N GLU A 40 -17.03 -2.54 16.26
CA GLU A 40 -16.19 -1.37 16.04
C GLU A 40 -14.70 -1.68 16.23
N ARG A 41 -14.36 -2.39 17.31
CA ARG A 41 -12.97 -2.76 17.59
C ARG A 41 -12.42 -3.75 16.57
N LEU A 42 -13.24 -4.69 16.12
CA LEU A 42 -12.94 -5.61 15.03
C LEU A 42 -12.54 -4.83 13.76
N TYR A 43 -13.38 -3.89 13.30
CA TYR A 43 -13.07 -3.08 12.11
C TYR A 43 -11.82 -2.23 12.27
N GLN A 44 -11.59 -1.64 13.46
CA GLN A 44 -10.37 -0.87 13.74
C GLN A 44 -9.11 -1.74 13.70
N ASN A 45 -9.15 -2.96 14.27
CA ASN A 45 -8.05 -3.91 14.23
C ASN A 45 -7.75 -4.37 12.80
N ILE A 46 -8.80 -4.68 12.02
CA ILE A 46 -8.67 -5.03 10.60
C ILE A 46 -8.03 -3.88 9.84
N PHE A 47 -8.52 -2.65 10.02
CA PHE A 47 -7.99 -1.46 9.35
C PHE A 47 -6.51 -1.22 9.67
N ALA A 48 -6.12 -1.28 10.93
CA ALA A 48 -4.72 -1.13 11.33
C ALA A 48 -3.83 -2.25 10.76
N SER A 49 -4.35 -3.48 10.66
CA SER A 49 -3.65 -4.61 10.05
C SER A 49 -3.39 -4.40 8.56
N HIS A 50 -4.33 -3.78 7.83
CA HIS A 50 -4.13 -3.43 6.41
C HIS A 50 -2.97 -2.44 6.23
N PHE A 51 -2.85 -1.43 7.10
CA PHE A 51 -1.71 -0.50 7.04
C PHE A 51 -0.38 -1.18 7.36
N SER A 52 -0.38 -2.15 8.26
CA SER A 52 0.80 -2.96 8.56
C SER A 52 1.19 -3.84 7.36
N GLN A 53 0.20 -4.44 6.67
CA GLN A 53 0.43 -5.20 5.45
C GLN A 53 0.96 -4.31 4.31
N LEU A 54 0.41 -3.11 4.13
CA LEU A 54 0.91 -2.13 3.16
C LEU A 54 2.37 -1.74 3.45
N ALA A 55 2.72 -1.52 4.72
CA ALA A 55 4.08 -1.22 5.10
C ALA A 55 5.06 -2.35 4.74
N ILE A 56 4.65 -3.63 4.92
CA ILE A 56 5.45 -4.79 4.51
C ILE A 56 5.61 -4.85 2.99
N ILE A 57 4.53 -4.61 2.23
CA ILE A 57 4.60 -4.57 0.75
C ILE A 57 5.56 -3.47 0.29
N PHE A 58 5.45 -2.25 0.82
CA PHE A 58 6.37 -1.17 0.50
C PHE A 58 7.80 -1.49 0.89
N LEU A 59 8.03 -2.10 2.06
CA LEU A 59 9.37 -2.50 2.47
C LEU A 59 9.96 -3.57 1.55
N TRP A 60 9.13 -4.49 1.07
CA TRP A 60 9.52 -5.49 0.08
C TRP A 60 9.90 -4.83 -1.26
N THR A 61 9.07 -3.93 -1.78
CA THR A 61 9.39 -3.17 -3.01
C THR A 61 10.64 -2.31 -2.84
N PHE A 62 10.83 -1.66 -1.68
CA PHE A 62 12.05 -0.92 -1.35
C PHE A 62 13.29 -1.80 -1.45
N ARG A 63 13.24 -3.00 -0.84
CA ARG A 63 14.34 -3.95 -0.86
C ARG A 63 14.68 -4.30 -2.31
N ASP A 64 13.69 -4.62 -3.13
CA ASP A 64 13.92 -5.02 -4.51
C ASP A 64 14.55 -3.87 -5.32
N LEU A 65 14.01 -2.65 -5.23
CA LEU A 65 14.57 -1.46 -5.89
C LEU A 65 16.00 -1.17 -5.44
N PHE A 66 16.26 -1.24 -4.12
CA PHE A 66 17.58 -0.97 -3.56
C PHE A 66 18.63 -2.01 -3.99
N HIS A 67 18.25 -3.29 -4.05
CA HIS A 67 19.17 -4.34 -4.53
C HIS A 67 19.42 -4.23 -6.04
N ILE A 68 18.41 -3.88 -6.84
CA ILE A 68 18.57 -3.65 -8.28
C ILE A 68 19.52 -2.48 -8.53
N ASP A 69 19.37 -1.37 -7.81
CA ASP A 69 20.24 -0.19 -7.91
C ASP A 69 21.69 -0.50 -7.54
N ARG A 70 21.91 -1.22 -6.45
CA ARG A 70 23.26 -1.45 -5.90
C ARG A 70 24.02 -2.62 -6.49
N GLN A 71 23.32 -3.66 -6.93
CA GLN A 71 23.92 -4.94 -7.33
C GLN A 71 23.43 -5.42 -8.70
N GLY A 72 22.39 -4.79 -9.25
CA GLY A 72 21.80 -5.17 -10.53
C GLY A 72 22.56 -4.59 -11.72
N ASN A 73 22.15 -5.03 -12.90
CA ASN A 73 22.63 -4.56 -14.20
C ASN A 73 21.52 -3.81 -14.97
N PHE A 74 20.63 -3.11 -14.25
CA PHE A 74 19.40 -2.52 -14.79
C PHE A 74 19.65 -1.62 -16.01
N GLU A 75 20.67 -0.77 -15.96
CA GLU A 75 21.02 0.13 -17.08
C GLU A 75 21.38 -0.64 -18.36
N SER A 76 22.08 -1.78 -18.22
CA SER A 76 22.43 -2.65 -19.35
C SER A 76 21.26 -3.50 -19.81
N TRP A 77 20.38 -3.89 -18.89
CA TRP A 77 19.22 -4.74 -19.14
C TRP A 77 18.10 -3.99 -19.88
N VAL A 78 17.91 -2.69 -19.60
CA VAL A 78 16.93 -1.85 -20.29
C VAL A 78 17.28 -1.62 -21.77
N GLN A 79 18.55 -1.79 -22.17
CA GLN A 79 19.00 -1.62 -23.56
C GLN A 79 18.60 -2.79 -24.49
N ASP A 80 18.15 -3.94 -23.95
CA ASP A 80 17.73 -5.11 -24.73
C ASP A 80 16.28 -5.55 -24.36
N PRO A 81 15.26 -5.18 -25.17
CA PRO A 81 13.86 -5.10 -24.75
C PRO A 81 13.08 -6.43 -24.80
N LEU A 82 13.74 -7.59 -24.69
CA LEU A 82 13.07 -8.90 -24.75
C LEU A 82 12.18 -9.24 -23.54
N HIS A 83 12.01 -8.33 -22.57
CA HIS A 83 11.27 -8.55 -21.33
C HIS A 83 10.25 -7.45 -21.00
N TRP A 84 9.14 -7.84 -20.35
CA TRP A 84 7.91 -7.04 -20.16
C TRP A 84 8.03 -5.81 -19.24
N TRP A 85 9.12 -5.66 -18.47
CA TRP A 85 9.30 -4.54 -17.53
C TRP A 85 9.45 -3.16 -18.21
N HIS A 86 9.65 -3.11 -19.52
CA HIS A 86 9.76 -1.86 -20.28
C HIS A 86 8.42 -1.08 -20.43
N THR A 87 7.30 -1.67 -19.98
CA THR A 87 5.94 -1.11 -20.20
C THR A 87 5.55 -0.04 -19.19
N ILE A 88 6.24 0.04 -18.03
CA ILE A 88 5.91 0.98 -16.93
C ILE A 88 6.72 2.28 -16.95
N GLY A 89 7.55 2.51 -17.99
CA GLY A 89 8.29 3.76 -18.15
C GLY A 89 9.53 3.88 -17.25
N LEU A 90 10.06 2.75 -16.74
CA LEU A 90 11.34 2.77 -16.04
C LEU A 90 12.47 2.93 -17.06
N CYS A 91 13.31 3.94 -16.89
CA CYS A 91 14.37 4.31 -17.86
C CYS A 91 15.76 3.99 -17.30
N PRO A 92 16.79 3.80 -18.16
CA PRO A 92 18.14 3.47 -17.71
C PRO A 92 18.83 4.59 -16.91
N ASN A 93 18.26 5.81 -16.88
CA ASN A 93 18.77 6.94 -16.09
C ASN A 93 17.88 7.26 -14.87
N GLU A 94 16.95 6.38 -14.49
CA GLU A 94 16.17 6.57 -13.27
C GLU A 94 17.03 6.37 -12.02
N ASN A 95 16.87 7.28 -11.07
CA ASN A 95 17.50 7.16 -9.77
C ASN A 95 16.66 6.19 -8.92
N LEU A 96 16.79 4.89 -9.18
CA LEU A 96 16.14 3.81 -8.43
C LEU A 96 16.38 3.94 -6.93
N TYR A 97 17.52 4.49 -6.53
CA TYR A 97 17.82 4.82 -5.14
C TYR A 97 16.87 5.90 -4.55
N THR A 98 16.54 6.95 -5.30
CA THR A 98 15.54 7.96 -4.86
C THR A 98 14.16 7.33 -4.72
N ASP A 99 13.76 6.50 -5.67
CA ASP A 99 12.46 5.80 -5.62
C ASP A 99 12.41 4.81 -4.45
N ALA A 100 13.50 4.09 -4.18
CA ALA A 100 13.63 3.24 -3.02
C ALA A 100 13.43 4.05 -1.72
N LEU A 101 14.12 5.18 -1.55
CA LEU A 101 13.94 6.03 -0.37
C LEU A 101 12.51 6.57 -0.24
N PHE A 102 11.86 6.91 -1.35
CA PHE A 102 10.47 7.34 -1.35
C PHE A 102 9.53 6.22 -0.87
N VAL A 103 9.70 5.00 -1.35
CA VAL A 103 8.90 3.85 -0.93
C VAL A 103 9.17 3.50 0.55
N LEU A 104 10.41 3.61 1.02
CA LEU A 104 10.74 3.43 2.44
C LEU A 104 10.05 4.48 3.34
N PHE A 105 9.97 5.72 2.87
CA PHE A 105 9.24 6.78 3.54
C PHE A 105 7.73 6.48 3.60
N LEU A 106 7.13 5.99 2.50
CA LEU A 106 5.73 5.54 2.48
C LEU A 106 5.48 4.38 3.45
N SER A 107 6.39 3.40 3.53
CA SER A 107 6.32 2.31 4.51
C SER A 107 6.27 2.85 5.95
N SER A 108 7.13 3.82 6.26
CA SER A 108 7.17 4.46 7.58
C SER A 108 5.88 5.21 7.90
N ILE A 109 5.31 5.95 6.94
CA ILE A 109 4.01 6.61 7.10
C ILE A 109 2.91 5.58 7.34
N SER A 110 2.85 4.51 6.56
CA SER A 110 1.83 3.47 6.72
C SER A 110 1.84 2.87 8.12
N LEU A 111 3.02 2.61 8.71
CA LEU A 111 3.12 2.15 10.09
C LEU A 111 2.61 3.17 11.11
N ILE A 112 2.99 4.44 10.97
CA ILE A 112 2.54 5.52 11.86
C ILE A 112 1.02 5.69 11.78
N VAL A 113 0.46 5.66 10.58
CA VAL A 113 -0.98 5.73 10.35
C VAL A 113 -1.67 4.53 11.00
N GLY A 114 -1.23 3.31 10.72
CA GLY A 114 -1.80 2.10 11.34
C GLY A 114 -1.77 2.14 12.88
N TYR A 115 -0.65 2.58 13.46
CA TYR A 115 -0.48 2.70 14.91
C TYR A 115 -1.40 3.77 15.53
N THR A 116 -1.43 4.97 14.96
CA THR A 116 -2.24 6.08 15.48
C THR A 116 -3.72 5.80 15.39
N TYR A 117 -4.20 5.22 14.29
CA TYR A 117 -5.61 4.87 14.12
C TYR A 117 -6.07 3.76 15.07
N ASN A 118 -5.21 2.76 15.35
CA ASN A 118 -5.52 1.71 16.33
C ASN A 118 -5.58 2.25 17.77
N ARG A 119 -4.63 3.13 18.13
CA ARG A 119 -4.50 3.66 19.49
C ARG A 119 -5.62 4.63 19.86
N ASN A 120 -5.99 5.52 18.95
CA ASN A 120 -6.91 6.61 19.25
C ASN A 120 -8.39 6.25 19.02
N GLY A 121 -8.70 5.09 18.41
CA GLY A 121 -10.09 4.68 18.15
C GLY A 121 -10.84 5.66 17.23
N ASN A 122 -10.14 6.31 16.31
CA ASN A 122 -10.59 7.52 15.63
C ASN A 122 -11.71 7.33 14.58
N ARG A 123 -12.13 6.09 14.28
CA ARG A 123 -13.12 5.82 13.24
C ARG A 123 -14.30 5.06 13.80
N SER A 124 -15.47 5.69 13.65
CA SER A 124 -16.77 5.11 13.98
C SER A 124 -17.11 3.96 13.03
N TYR A 125 -17.86 2.99 13.53
CA TYR A 125 -18.47 1.91 12.75
C TYR A 125 -19.11 2.36 11.42
N TYR A 126 -19.88 3.47 11.44
CA TYR A 126 -20.56 3.98 10.24
C TYR A 126 -19.60 4.42 9.14
N TRP A 127 -18.40 4.89 9.50
CA TRP A 127 -17.37 5.24 8.53
C TRP A 127 -16.91 4.02 7.75
N PHE A 128 -16.72 2.87 8.42
CA PHE A 128 -16.32 1.62 7.78
C PHE A 128 -17.40 1.05 6.85
N LYS A 129 -18.67 1.26 7.19
CA LYS A 129 -19.81 0.77 6.41
C LYS A 129 -20.21 1.65 5.23
N ASN A 130 -19.63 2.84 5.09
CA ASN A 130 -19.91 3.72 3.94
C ASN A 130 -19.26 3.19 2.64
N ALA A 131 -19.96 2.27 1.97
CA ALA A 131 -19.51 1.64 0.74
C ALA A 131 -19.47 2.60 -0.46
N GLU A 132 -20.41 3.53 -0.54
CA GLU A 132 -20.50 4.51 -1.63
C GLU A 132 -19.28 5.45 -1.65
N SER A 133 -18.96 6.05 -0.50
CA SER A 133 -17.79 6.91 -0.38
C SER A 133 -16.49 6.17 -0.69
N ARG A 134 -16.35 4.93 -0.19
CA ARG A 134 -15.18 4.09 -0.48
C ARG A 134 -15.08 3.78 -1.97
N LEU A 135 -16.18 3.37 -2.61
CA LEU A 135 -16.19 3.06 -4.03
C LEU A 135 -15.80 4.29 -4.88
N ASN A 136 -16.41 5.44 -4.59
CA ASN A 136 -16.14 6.68 -5.35
C ASN A 136 -14.69 7.14 -5.18
N HIS A 137 -14.13 7.08 -3.97
CA HIS A 137 -12.74 7.45 -3.73
C HIS A 137 -11.74 6.49 -4.39
N HIS A 138 -12.02 5.18 -4.34
CA HIS A 138 -11.16 4.18 -4.99
C HIS A 138 -11.20 4.30 -6.52
N LEU A 139 -12.38 4.52 -7.11
CA LEU A 139 -12.54 4.71 -8.56
C LEU A 139 -11.89 6.01 -9.05
N SER A 140 -12.07 7.13 -8.33
CA SER A 140 -11.47 8.39 -8.73
C SER A 140 -9.93 8.34 -8.68
N GLY A 141 -9.36 7.69 -7.66
CA GLY A 141 -7.92 7.47 -7.55
C GLY A 141 -7.35 6.60 -8.68
N LEU A 142 -8.03 5.50 -9.03
CA LEU A 142 -7.60 4.60 -10.10
C LEU A 142 -7.61 5.27 -11.48
N LEU A 143 -8.65 6.05 -11.78
CA LEU A 143 -8.81 6.71 -13.08
C LEU A 143 -7.87 7.92 -13.25
N GLY A 144 -7.55 8.64 -12.17
CA GLY A 144 -6.68 9.82 -12.21
C GLY A 144 -5.23 9.49 -12.63
N GLY A 145 -4.65 8.44 -12.06
CA GLY A 145 -3.25 8.05 -12.34
C GLY A 145 -3.01 7.53 -13.76
N LEU A 146 -4.03 6.92 -14.37
CA LEU A 146 -3.94 6.38 -15.73
C LEU A 146 -3.69 7.49 -16.77
N VAL A 147 -4.38 8.62 -16.62
CA VAL A 147 -4.40 9.70 -17.63
C VAL A 147 -3.08 10.48 -17.68
N HIS A 148 -2.47 10.74 -16.53
CA HIS A 148 -1.34 11.69 -16.45
C HIS A 148 0.04 11.04 -16.57
N VAL A 149 0.17 9.74 -16.24
CA VAL A 149 1.49 9.10 -16.16
C VAL A 149 1.58 7.86 -17.05
N ALA A 150 0.61 6.95 -16.96
CA ALA A 150 0.67 5.69 -17.71
C ALA A 150 0.50 5.86 -19.24
N ILE A 151 -0.45 6.72 -19.67
CA ILE A 151 -0.71 6.93 -21.10
C ILE A 151 0.46 7.65 -21.82
N PRO A 152 1.06 8.72 -21.27
CA PRO A 152 2.26 9.32 -21.89
C PRO A 152 3.47 8.37 -21.92
N ALA A 153 3.74 7.66 -20.82
CA ALA A 153 4.87 6.73 -20.74
C ALA A 153 4.76 5.58 -21.76
N SER A 154 3.55 5.03 -21.96
CA SER A 154 3.31 3.97 -22.96
C SER A 154 3.46 4.43 -24.42
N LYS A 155 3.41 5.75 -24.68
CA LYS A 155 3.68 6.33 -26.01
C LYS A 155 5.16 6.66 -26.24
N GLY A 156 6.01 6.43 -25.24
CA GLY A 156 7.43 6.78 -25.29
C GLY A 156 7.74 8.22 -24.89
N ASP A 157 6.77 8.97 -24.37
CA ASP A 157 6.97 10.34 -23.91
C ASP A 157 7.58 10.37 -22.49
N TYR A 158 8.61 11.19 -22.30
CA TYR A 158 9.27 11.36 -20.99
C TYR A 158 8.52 12.39 -20.14
N VAL A 159 7.67 11.92 -19.23
CA VAL A 159 6.92 12.76 -18.28
C VAL A 159 7.31 12.37 -16.85
N ARG A 160 7.93 13.30 -16.13
CA ARG A 160 8.48 13.12 -14.77
C ARG A 160 8.28 14.36 -13.90
N TRP A 161 8.56 14.25 -12.61
CA TRP A 161 8.37 15.34 -11.64
C TRP A 161 9.03 16.67 -12.02
N ASN A 162 10.13 16.64 -12.76
CA ASN A 162 10.86 17.83 -13.21
C ASN A 162 10.25 18.52 -14.43
N ASN A 163 9.39 17.87 -15.20
CA ASN A 163 8.73 18.44 -16.39
C ASN A 163 7.21 18.18 -16.45
N LEU A 164 6.62 17.64 -15.38
CA LEU A 164 5.21 17.26 -15.28
C LEU A 164 4.27 18.44 -15.57
N LEU A 165 4.66 19.63 -15.13
CA LEU A 165 3.86 20.85 -15.31
C LEU A 165 4.07 21.51 -16.67
N ASP A 166 5.12 21.12 -17.39
CA ASP A 166 5.52 21.72 -18.67
C ASP A 166 5.10 20.85 -19.87
N VAL A 167 4.78 19.57 -19.64
CA VAL A 167 4.31 18.65 -20.68
C VAL A 167 2.79 18.54 -20.63
N LEU A 168 2.15 19.03 -21.70
CA LEU A 168 0.71 18.88 -21.88
C LEU A 168 0.35 17.40 -22.09
N SER A 169 -0.59 16.90 -21.29
CA SER A 169 -1.14 15.54 -21.43
C SER A 169 -1.95 15.32 -22.73
N HIS A 170 -2.29 16.41 -23.44
CA HIS A 170 -2.90 16.38 -24.77
C HIS A 170 -2.40 17.58 -25.60
N PRO A 171 -2.15 17.45 -26.93
CA PRO A 171 -1.59 18.53 -27.76
C PRO A 171 -2.40 19.82 -27.77
N GLN A 172 -3.70 19.75 -27.51
CA GLN A 172 -4.61 20.90 -27.45
C GLN A 172 -4.82 21.43 -26.02
N GLY A 173 -4.11 20.87 -25.03
CA GLY A 173 -4.26 21.17 -23.62
C GLY A 173 -5.70 20.99 -23.12
N LEU A 174 -6.07 21.77 -22.12
CA LEU A 174 -7.43 21.80 -21.58
C LEU A 174 -8.39 22.68 -22.40
N GLY A 175 -7.94 23.33 -23.48
CA GLY A 175 -8.76 24.24 -24.28
C GLY A 175 -10.08 23.62 -24.75
N PRO A 176 -10.05 22.47 -25.46
CA PRO A 176 -11.27 21.76 -25.91
C PRO A 176 -12.19 21.29 -24.78
N HIS A 177 -11.68 21.19 -23.54
CA HIS A 177 -12.46 20.81 -22.37
C HIS A 177 -13.35 21.97 -21.89
N PHE A 178 -12.87 23.21 -22.03
CA PHE A 178 -13.59 24.41 -21.58
C PHE A 178 -14.40 25.11 -22.68
N THR A 179 -14.16 24.80 -23.97
CA THR A 179 -14.89 25.39 -25.11
C THR A 179 -16.05 24.53 -25.62
N LYS A 180 -16.42 23.46 -24.90
CA LYS A 180 -17.58 22.60 -25.23
C LYS A 180 -18.91 23.07 -24.59
N PHE A 181 -18.95 24.31 -24.12
CA PHE A 181 -20.18 25.04 -23.79
C PHE A 181 -20.30 26.28 -24.66
#